data_AF-D6E7U4-F1
#
_entry.id   AF-D6E7U4-F1
#
_cell.length_a   1.000
_cell.length_b   1.000
_cell.length_c   1.000
_cell.angle_alpha   90.00
_cell.angle_beta   90.00
_cell.angle_gamma   90.00
#
_symmetry.space_group_name_H-M   'P 1'
#
loop_
_entity.id
_entity.type
_entity.pdbx_description
1 polymer ?
#
loop_
_entity_poly.entity_id
_entity_poly.type
_entity_poly.pdbx_seq_one_letter_code
_entity_poly.pdbx_strand_id
1 'polypeptide(L)'
;MLLAVVGVMAMAAVVAVSVLMGGCAKPVETAAGGTVPMKCHWTFVATTLVGAAGVVTALLALAGRTKEGRRFAGIATVAVAAATVLLTTPASIGLCANPDMSCHQTGLVLWVAAGIALVVGIVQAAKADPKGAELPKMKL
;
A
#
# COMPACT_ATOMS: atom_id res chain seq x y z
N MET A 1 2.17 -2.57 -19.24
CA MET A 1 2.53 -1.16 -19.01
C MET A 1 1.43 -0.43 -18.25
N LEU A 2 0.19 -0.38 -18.75
CA LEU A 2 -0.92 0.30 -18.08
C LEU A 2 -1.15 -0.15 -16.63
N LEU A 3 -1.13 -1.47 -16.36
CA LEU A 3 -1.25 -2.01 -14.99
C LEU A 3 -0.13 -1.51 -14.07
N ALA A 4 1.12 -1.55 -14.51
CA ALA A 4 2.25 -1.07 -13.70
C ALA A 4 2.13 0.43 -13.39
N VAL A 5 1.71 1.25 -14.35
CA VAL A 5 1.45 2.68 -14.13
C VAL A 5 0.36 2.89 -13.09
N VAL A 6 -0.77 2.17 -13.20
CA VAL A 6 -1.84 2.24 -12.19
C VAL A 6 -1.33 1.83 -10.81
N GLY A 7 -0.50 0.79 -10.72
CA GLY A 7 0.12 0.35 -9.47
C GLY A 7 1.01 1.43 -8.84
N VAL A 8 1.84 2.10 -9.65
CA VAL A 8 2.67 3.23 -9.19
C VAL A 8 1.80 4.37 -8.69
N MET A 9 0.76 4.75 -9.44
CA MET A 9 -0.16 5.83 -9.06
C MET A 9 -0.91 5.50 -7.76
N ALA A 10 -1.35 4.25 -7.59
CA ALA A 10 -2.04 3.81 -6.38
C ALA A 10 -1.12 3.87 -5.14
N MET A 11 0.12 3.37 -5.24
CA MET A 11 1.07 3.46 -4.12
C MET A 11 1.54 4.89 -3.87
N ALA A 12 1.68 5.72 -4.90
CA ALA A 12 1.97 7.13 -4.74
C ALA A 12 0.82 7.87 -4.04
N ALA A 13 -0.44 7.50 -4.33
CA ALA A 13 -1.60 8.02 -3.62
C ALA A 13 -1.59 7.61 -2.15
N VAL A 14 -1.19 6.37 -1.81
CA VAL A 14 -1.00 5.94 -0.40
C VAL A 14 -0.02 6.85 0.34
N VAL A 15 1.13 7.17 -0.28
CA VAL A 15 2.12 8.09 0.31
C VAL A 15 1.55 9.50 0.46
N ALA A 16 0.98 10.04 -0.63
CA ALA A 16 0.45 11.40 -0.65
C ALA A 16 -0.66 11.60 0.38
N VAL A 17 -1.61 10.67 0.48
CA VAL A 17 -2.71 10.72 1.45
C VAL A 17 -2.18 10.60 2.88
N SER A 18 -1.21 9.71 3.12
CA SER A 18 -0.62 9.55 4.46
C SER A 18 0.08 10.82 4.94
N VAL A 19 0.71 11.57 4.04
CA VAL A 19 1.45 12.81 4.38
C VAL A 19 0.53 14.04 4.42
N LEU A 20 -0.38 14.18 3.45
CA LEU A 20 -1.18 15.40 3.27
C LEU A 20 -2.43 15.42 4.14
N MET A 21 -3.11 14.29 4.28
CA MET A 21 -4.33 14.20 5.09
C MET A 21 -4.02 13.74 6.51
N GLY A 22 -3.07 12.82 6.66
CA GLY A 22 -2.52 12.41 7.95
C GLY A 22 -3.56 11.92 8.97
N GLY A 23 -3.14 11.93 10.24
CA GLY A 23 -3.95 11.56 11.39
C GLY A 23 -4.47 12.76 12.17
N CYS A 24 -5.05 12.49 13.34
CA CYS A 24 -5.51 13.53 14.24
C CYS A 24 -4.35 14.49 14.62
N ALA A 25 -4.57 15.79 14.46
CA ALA A 25 -3.56 16.83 14.74
C ALA A 25 -3.37 17.13 16.23
N LYS A 26 -4.37 16.83 17.07
CA LYS A 26 -4.33 17.13 18.50
C LYS A 26 -3.64 15.99 19.27
N PRO A 27 -2.59 16.27 20.06
CA PRO A 27 -2.04 15.28 20.97
C PRO A 27 -3.00 15.03 22.13
N VAL A 28 -2.79 13.91 22.83
CA VAL A 28 -3.55 13.58 24.04
C VAL A 28 -2.80 14.10 25.25
N GLU A 29 -3.50 14.81 26.12
CA GLU A 29 -3.02 15.19 27.45
C GLU A 29 -2.93 13.95 28.35
N THR A 30 -1.74 13.72 28.89
CA THR A 30 -1.48 12.64 29.84
C THR A 30 -1.84 13.09 31.26
N ALA A 31 -2.16 12.13 32.14
CA ALA A 31 -2.44 12.44 33.54
C ALA A 31 -1.24 13.10 34.27
N ALA A 32 -0.04 13.00 33.71
CA ALA A 32 1.18 13.66 34.20
C ALA A 32 1.37 15.09 33.66
N GLY A 33 0.39 15.65 32.94
CA GLY A 33 0.44 17.00 32.37
C GLY A 33 1.32 17.15 31.12
N GLY A 34 1.80 16.04 30.54
CA GLY A 34 2.50 16.02 29.25
C GLY A 34 1.58 15.72 28.08
N THR A 35 2.05 15.93 26.85
CA THR A 35 1.32 15.61 25.61
C THR A 35 1.97 14.47 24.84
N VAL A 36 1.18 13.52 24.35
CA VAL A 36 1.66 12.41 23.50
C VAL A 36 0.87 12.30 22.20
N PRO A 37 1.52 11.95 21.08
CA PRO A 37 0.82 11.74 19.81
C PRO A 37 -0.13 10.53 19.90
N MET A 38 -1.29 10.64 19.25
CA MET A 38 -2.25 9.55 19.14
C MET A 38 -1.69 8.38 18.31
N LYS A 39 -2.24 7.17 18.48
CA LYS A 39 -1.84 5.98 17.70
C LYS A 39 -1.98 6.16 16.17
N CYS A 40 -2.92 6.99 15.72
CA CYS A 40 -3.08 7.28 14.30
C CYS A 40 -1.86 7.99 13.71
N HIS A 41 -1.15 8.82 14.48
CA HIS A 41 0.08 9.48 14.03
C HIS A 41 1.12 8.43 13.59
N TRP A 42 1.41 7.47 14.45
CA TRP A 42 2.34 6.38 14.16
C TRP A 42 1.86 5.46 13.04
N THR A 43 0.54 5.26 12.93
CA THR A 43 -0.06 4.54 11.80
C THR A 43 0.28 5.22 10.47
N PHE A 44 0.09 6.54 10.37
CA PHE A 44 0.36 7.26 9.11
C PHE A 44 1.86 7.39 8.81
N VAL A 45 2.71 7.48 9.83
CA VAL A 45 4.17 7.38 9.65
C VAL A 45 4.55 6.03 9.05
N ALA A 46 4.02 4.93 9.61
CA ALA A 46 4.27 3.59 9.10
C ALA A 46 3.72 3.39 7.68
N THR A 47 2.49 3.84 7.40
CA THR A 47 1.90 3.73 6.05
C THR A 47 2.65 4.58 5.02
N THR A 48 3.27 5.69 5.42
CA THR A 48 4.12 6.48 4.51
C THR A 48 5.36 5.70 4.09
N LEU A 49 6.06 5.07 5.05
CA LEU A 49 7.24 4.25 4.76
C LEU A 49 6.90 3.01 3.93
N VAL A 50 5.84 2.31 4.30
CA VAL A 50 5.32 1.15 3.55
C VAL A 50 4.87 1.59 2.15
N GLY A 51 4.14 2.70 2.04
CA GLY A 51 3.74 3.29 0.77
C GLY A 51 4.92 3.58 -0.15
N ALA A 52 6.00 4.17 0.39
CA ALA A 52 7.22 4.46 -0.36
C ALA A 52 7.90 3.19 -0.88
N ALA A 53 8.01 2.15 -0.05
CA ALA A 53 8.49 0.84 -0.50
C ALA A 53 7.59 0.26 -1.62
N GLY A 54 6.28 0.51 -1.53
CA GLY A 54 5.31 0.13 -2.53
C GLY A 54 5.52 0.81 -3.87
N VAL A 55 5.78 2.12 -3.86
CA VAL A 55 6.14 2.87 -5.07
C VAL A 55 7.39 2.28 -5.71
N VAL A 56 8.42 1.96 -4.93
CA VAL A 56 9.64 1.32 -5.42
C VAL A 56 9.34 -0.03 -6.09
N THR A 57 8.60 -0.92 -5.41
CA THR A 57 8.25 -2.23 -6.00
C THR A 57 7.40 -2.10 -7.27
N ALA A 58 6.46 -1.16 -7.32
CA ALA A 58 5.64 -0.90 -8.50
C ALA A 58 6.48 -0.34 -9.66
N LEU A 59 7.46 0.52 -9.38
CA LEU A 59 8.43 1.00 -10.37
C LEU A 59 9.33 -0.12 -10.88
N LEU A 60 9.77 -1.04 -10.02
CA LEU A 60 10.51 -2.24 -10.43
C LEU A 60 9.67 -3.11 -11.38
N ALA A 61 8.37 -3.25 -11.12
CA ALA A 61 7.46 -3.96 -12.02
C ALA A 61 7.32 -3.28 -13.39
N LEU A 62 7.43 -1.95 -13.44
CA LEU A 62 7.42 -1.17 -14.68
C LEU A 62 8.74 -1.26 -15.46
N ALA A 63 9.88 -1.12 -14.76
CA ALA A 63 11.22 -1.07 -15.35
C ALA A 63 11.82 -2.45 -15.63
N GLY A 64 11.28 -3.51 -15.00
CA GLY A 64 11.79 -4.87 -15.12
C GLY A 64 11.81 -5.37 -16.56
N ARG A 65 12.98 -5.77 -17.05
CA ARG A 65 13.13 -6.38 -18.39
C ARG A 65 12.84 -7.87 -18.40
N THR A 66 13.06 -8.56 -17.28
CA THR A 66 12.82 -10.00 -17.13
C THR A 66 11.41 -10.28 -16.60
N LYS A 67 10.80 -11.38 -17.05
CA LYS A 67 9.47 -11.81 -16.58
C LYS A 67 9.47 -12.15 -15.10
N GLU A 68 10.52 -12.82 -14.64
CA GLU A 68 10.72 -13.18 -13.23
C GLU A 68 10.83 -11.96 -12.33
N GLY A 69 11.63 -10.95 -12.72
CA GLY A 69 11.75 -9.71 -11.96
C GLY A 69 10.42 -8.97 -11.81
N ARG A 70 9.59 -8.94 -12.86
CA ARG A 70 8.24 -8.36 -12.78
C ARG A 70 7.31 -9.16 -11.88
N ARG A 71 7.45 -10.49 -11.83
CA ARG A 71 6.66 -11.34 -10.93
C ARG A 71 7.00 -11.05 -9.47
N PHE A 72 8.30 -11.06 -9.12
CA PHE A 72 8.75 -10.72 -7.77
C PHE A 72 8.33 -9.31 -7.36
N ALA A 73 8.47 -8.34 -8.26
CA ALA A 73 8.03 -6.98 -8.03
C ALA A 73 6.50 -6.90 -7.80
N GLY A 74 5.70 -7.61 -8.61
CA GLY A 74 4.25 -7.69 -8.42
C GLY A 74 3.85 -8.29 -7.08
N ILE A 75 4.48 -9.40 -6.67
CA ILE A 75 4.25 -10.02 -5.36
C ILE A 75 4.65 -9.07 -4.22
N ALA A 76 5.78 -8.37 -4.36
CA ALA A 76 6.22 -7.39 -3.37
C ALA A 76 5.22 -6.23 -3.25
N THR A 77 4.68 -5.72 -4.37
CA THR A 77 3.62 -4.71 -4.35
C THR A 77 2.37 -5.21 -3.64
N VAL A 78 1.96 -6.47 -3.85
CA VAL A 78 0.84 -7.09 -3.11
C VAL A 78 1.11 -7.12 -1.60
N ALA A 79 2.29 -7.57 -1.20
CA ALA A 79 2.66 -7.67 0.21
C ALA A 79 2.63 -6.30 0.91
N VAL A 80 3.18 -5.27 0.24
CA VAL A 80 3.22 -3.91 0.78
C VAL A 80 1.83 -3.28 0.82
N ALA A 81 1.00 -3.47 -0.21
CA ALA A 81 -0.38 -2.99 -0.22
C ALA A 81 -1.22 -3.64 0.88
N ALA A 82 -1.06 -4.96 1.09
CA ALA A 82 -1.68 -5.66 2.21
C ALA A 82 -1.21 -5.12 3.57
N ALA A 83 0.10 -4.84 3.71
CA ALA A 83 0.64 -4.22 4.91
C ALA A 83 0.03 -2.84 5.18
N THR A 84 -0.23 -2.02 4.15
CA THR A 84 -0.92 -0.73 4.31
C THR A 84 -2.32 -0.90 4.90
N VAL A 85 -3.08 -1.89 4.42
CA VAL A 85 -4.41 -2.21 4.98
C VAL A 85 -4.27 -2.69 6.42
N LEU A 86 -3.35 -3.62 6.69
CA LEU A 86 -3.13 -4.15 8.03
C LEU A 86 -2.77 -3.04 9.03
N LEU A 87 -1.88 -2.11 8.67
CA LEU A 87 -1.46 -0.99 9.51
C LEU A 87 -2.63 -0.13 10.00
N THR A 88 -3.65 0.04 9.15
CA THR A 88 -4.83 0.86 9.44
C THR A 88 -5.95 0.08 10.13
N THR A 89 -5.87 -1.26 10.18
CA THR A 89 -6.80 -2.11 10.95
C THR A 89 -6.44 -2.18 12.43
N PRO A 90 -7.43 -2.42 13.32
CA PRO A 90 -7.19 -2.57 14.75
C PRO A 90 -6.33 -3.80 15.12
N ALA A 91 -6.09 -4.73 14.18
CA ALA A 91 -5.24 -5.89 14.39
C ALA A 91 -3.74 -5.56 14.44
N SER A 92 -3.33 -4.33 14.08
CA SER A 92 -1.95 -3.86 14.21
C SER A 92 -1.86 -2.56 15.04
N ILE A 93 -1.46 -1.43 14.47
CA ILE A 93 -1.45 -0.11 15.13
C ILE A 93 -2.87 0.46 15.19
N GLY A 94 -3.50 0.56 14.02
CA GLY A 94 -4.90 0.94 13.87
C GLY A 94 -5.22 2.41 14.13
N LEU A 95 -6.41 2.79 13.69
CA LEU A 95 -6.94 4.15 13.80
C LEU A 95 -7.70 4.36 15.12
N CYS A 96 -7.93 5.62 15.48
CA CYS A 96 -8.59 6.03 16.73
C CYS A 96 -9.92 5.29 16.97
N ALA A 97 -10.25 5.03 18.24
CA ALA A 97 -11.45 4.27 18.59
C ALA A 97 -12.75 4.99 18.20
N ASN A 98 -12.77 6.33 18.26
CA ASN A 98 -13.94 7.11 17.87
C ASN A 98 -14.06 7.17 16.33
N PRO A 99 -15.14 6.64 15.72
CA PRO A 99 -15.33 6.64 14.27
C PRO A 99 -15.53 8.03 13.65
N ASP A 100 -15.96 9.02 14.44
CA ASP A 100 -16.22 10.38 13.95
C ASP A 100 -14.95 11.23 13.74
N MET A 101 -13.79 10.65 14.03
CA MET A 101 -12.50 11.33 13.84
C MET A 101 -12.07 11.31 12.37
N SER A 102 -11.45 12.40 11.92
CA SER A 102 -10.98 12.58 10.54
C SER A 102 -10.01 11.48 10.06
N CYS A 103 -9.29 10.82 10.97
CA CYS A 103 -8.39 9.72 10.65
C CYS A 103 -9.09 8.53 9.96
N HIS A 104 -10.39 8.32 10.20
CA HIS A 104 -11.17 7.27 9.54
C HIS A 104 -11.45 7.58 8.08
N GLN A 105 -11.66 8.86 7.74
CA GLN A 105 -11.79 9.30 6.35
C GLN A 105 -10.49 9.09 5.59
N THR A 106 -9.35 9.48 6.18
CA THR A 106 -8.03 9.20 5.60
C THR A 106 -7.78 7.70 5.45
N GLY A 107 -8.15 6.90 6.45
CA GLY A 107 -8.06 5.44 6.42
C GLY A 107 -8.84 4.81 5.27
N LEU A 108 -10.06 5.29 5.01
CA LEU A 108 -10.89 4.81 3.91
C LEU A 108 -10.24 5.09 2.55
N VAL A 109 -9.69 6.29 2.35
CA VAL A 109 -8.98 6.64 1.12
C VAL A 109 -7.74 5.75 0.94
N LEU A 110 -6.98 5.49 2.01
CA LEU A 110 -5.85 4.56 1.97
C LEU A 110 -6.27 3.13 1.61
N TRP A 111 -7.41 2.65 2.13
CA TRP A 111 -7.94 1.33 1.80
C TRP A 111 -8.29 1.20 0.33
N VAL A 112 -8.92 2.22 -0.25
CA VAL A 112 -9.24 2.24 -1.69
C VAL A 112 -7.96 2.18 -2.51
N ALA A 113 -6.97 3.05 -2.21
CA ALA A 113 -5.70 3.09 -2.93
C ALA A 113 -4.91 1.78 -2.78
N ALA A 114 -4.81 1.24 -1.56
CA ALA A 114 -4.14 -0.02 -1.28
C ALA A 114 -4.88 -1.20 -1.94
N GLY A 115 -6.21 -1.21 -1.94
CA GLY A 115 -7.03 -2.21 -2.61
C GLY A 115 -6.77 -2.24 -4.12
N ILE A 116 -6.70 -1.07 -4.76
CA ILE A 116 -6.33 -0.96 -6.18
C ILE A 116 -4.93 -1.52 -6.41
N ALA A 117 -3.94 -1.11 -5.60
CA ALA A 117 -2.56 -1.59 -5.71
C ALA A 117 -2.46 -3.12 -5.52
N LEU A 118 -3.24 -3.67 -4.60
CA LEU A 118 -3.30 -5.10 -4.31
C LEU A 118 -3.86 -5.88 -5.51
N VAL A 119 -5.00 -5.46 -6.06
CA VAL A 119 -5.59 -6.11 -7.26
C VAL A 119 -4.64 -6.02 -8.45
N VAL A 120 -4.07 -4.84 -8.69
CA VAL A 120 -3.09 -4.64 -9.77
C VAL A 120 -1.87 -5.54 -9.58
N GLY A 121 -1.31 -5.60 -8.38
CA GLY A 121 -0.16 -6.44 -8.05
C GLY A 121 -0.43 -7.92 -8.30
N ILE A 122 -1.61 -8.43 -7.91
CA ILE A 122 -2.04 -9.81 -8.18
C ILE A 122 -2.12 -10.07 -9.68
N VAL A 123 -2.79 -9.19 -10.43
CA VAL A 123 -2.93 -9.35 -11.89
C VAL A 123 -1.56 -9.29 -12.58
N GLN A 124 -0.64 -8.44 -12.12
CA GLN A 124 0.70 -8.37 -12.67
C GLN A 124 1.52 -9.63 -12.36
N ALA A 125 1.44 -10.15 -11.13
CA ALA A 125 2.11 -11.38 -10.74
C ALA A 125 1.59 -12.59 -11.53
N ALA A 126 0.27 -12.69 -11.72
CA ALA A 126 -0.37 -13.76 -12.49
C ALA A 126 -0.06 -13.68 -13.99
N LYS A 127 -0.01 -12.48 -14.59
CA LYS A 127 0.35 -12.32 -16.02
C LYS A 127 1.83 -12.58 -16.29
N ALA A 128 2.67 -12.55 -15.26
CA ALA A 128 4.09 -12.84 -15.38
C ALA A 128 4.44 -14.34 -15.27
N ASP A 129 3.44 -15.23 -15.23
CA ASP A 129 3.62 -16.66 -14.94
C ASP A 129 4.47 -17.43 -15.99
N PRO A 130 5.45 -18.25 -15.54
CA PRO A 130 6.29 -19.08 -16.41
C PRO A 130 5.60 -20.28 -17.07
N LYS A 131 4.45 -20.78 -16.58
CA LYS A 131 3.82 -21.99 -17.16
C LYS A 131 3.26 -21.82 -18.58
N GLY A 132 3.10 -20.59 -19.06
CA GLY A 132 2.84 -20.29 -20.48
C GLY A 132 4.07 -20.45 -21.39
N ALA A 133 5.27 -20.69 -20.83
CA ALA A 133 6.52 -20.90 -21.57
C ALA A 133 6.88 -22.39 -21.76
N GLU A 134 6.32 -23.29 -20.94
CA GLU A 134 6.52 -24.75 -21.06
C GLU A 134 5.49 -25.42 -21.99
N LEU A 135 4.43 -24.71 -22.38
CA LEU A 135 3.46 -25.24 -23.34
C LEU A 135 4.09 -25.20 -24.76
N PRO A 136 4.18 -26.34 -25.47
CA PRO A 136 4.65 -26.35 -26.84
C PRO A 136 3.70 -25.47 -27.67
N LYS A 137 4.25 -24.45 -28.33
CA LYS A 137 3.47 -23.64 -29.26
C LYS A 137 3.03 -24.55 -30.41
N MET A 138 1.75 -24.90 -30.45
CA MET A 138 1.17 -25.56 -31.62
C MET A 138 1.32 -24.60 -32.79
N LYS A 139 2.20 -24.94 -33.73
CA LYS A 139 2.23 -24.31 -35.05
C LYS A 139 1.02 -24.89 -35.79
N LEU A 140 -0.03 -24.07 -35.93
CA LEU A 140 -0.99 -24.22 -37.02
C LEU A 140 -0.38 -23.65 -38.30
#